data_AF-A0A7C7GH37-F1
#
_entry.id   AF-A0A7C7GH37-F1
#
_cell.length_a   1.000
_cell.length_b   1.000
_cell.length_c   1.000
_cell.angle_alpha   90.00
_cell.angle_beta   90.00
_cell.angle_gamma   90.00
#
_symmetry.space_group_name_H-M   'P 1'
#
loop_
_entity.id
_entity.type
_entity.pdbx_description
1 polymer ?
#
loop_
_entity_poly.entity_id
_entity_poly.type
_entity_poly.pdbx_seq_one_letter_code
_entity_poly.pdbx_strand_id
1 'polypeptide(L)' 'EHSIVLIEGGRVKDLPGVRYHVIRGVLDTSGVADRKTSRSRYGAKNPKS' A
#
# COMPACT_ATOMS: atom_id res chain seq x y z
N GLU A 1 -3.03 -14.63 -14.93
CA GLU A 1 -3.00 -13.98 -13.60
C GLU A 1 -3.53 -12.56 -13.71
N HIS A 2 -4.56 -12.24 -12.95
CA HIS A 2 -5.08 -10.87 -12.84
C HIS A 2 -5.47 -10.63 -11.40
N SER A 3 -4.79 -9.68 -10.76
CA SER A 3 -5.13 -9.19 -9.43
C SER A 3 -5.66 -7.77 -9.59
N ILE A 4 -6.79 -7.48 -8.96
CA ILE A 4 -7.39 -6.16 -8.98
C ILE A 4 -6.81 -5.39 -7.81
N VAL A 5 -6.22 -4.24 -8.11
CA VAL A 5 -5.58 -3.38 -7.11
C VAL A 5 -6.15 -1.97 -7.18
N LEU A 6 -6.17 -1.29 -6.04
CA LEU A 6 -6.59 0.11 -5.96
C LEU A 6 -5.37 1.02 -6.00
N ILE A 7 -5.47 2.12 -6.75
CA ILE A 7 -4.37 3.03 -7.02
C ILE A 7 -4.68 4.41 -6.43
N GLU A 8 -3.71 5.01 -5.75
CA GLU A 8 -3.75 6.41 -5.32
C GLU A 8 -2.84 7.30 -6.17
N GLY A 9 -3.21 8.58 -6.30
CA GLY A 9 -2.39 9.59 -6.96
C GLY A 9 -1.16 9.94 -6.14
N GLY A 10 -0.01 10.09 -6.79
CA GLY A 10 1.21 10.53 -6.13
C GLY A 10 2.43 10.16 -6.95
N ARG A 11 3.19 11.15 -7.41
CA ARG A 11 4.41 10.90 -8.17
C ARG A 11 5.53 10.45 -7.23
N VAL A 12 6.20 9.36 -7.61
CA VAL A 12 7.49 8.99 -7.03
C VAL A 12 8.56 9.89 -7.65
N LYS A 13 9.27 10.67 -6.83
CA LYS A 13 10.25 11.64 -7.33
C LYS A 13 11.42 10.95 -8.03
N ASP A 14 11.79 9.78 -7.54
CA ASP A 14 13.00 9.06 -7.95
C ASP A 14 12.86 8.39 -9.33
N LEU A 15 11.62 8.13 -9.78
CA LEU A 15 11.36 7.38 -11.00
C LEU A 15 10.55 8.22 -12.00
N PRO A 16 11.11 8.52 -13.19
CA PRO A 16 10.35 9.17 -14.26
C PRO A 16 9.28 8.20 -14.79
N GLY A 17 8.04 8.67 -14.89
CA GLY A 17 6.91 7.88 -15.39
C GLY A 17 6.05 7.20 -14.31
N VAL A 18 6.54 7.06 -13.07
CA VAL A 18 5.77 6.48 -11.96
C VAL A 18 4.98 7.59 -11.25
N ARG A 19 3.69 7.69 -11.58
CA ARG A 19 2.79 8.76 -11.12
C ARG A 19 1.81 8.34 -10.03
N TYR A 20 1.81 7.07 -9.66
CA TYR A 20 0.80 6.49 -8.80
C TYR A 20 1.41 5.51 -7.80
N HIS A 21 0.72 5.33 -6.68
CA HIS A 21 1.05 4.34 -5.67
C HIS A 21 -0.09 3.33 -5.55
N VAL A 22 0.25 2.11 -5.16
CA VAL A 22 -0.74 1.06 -4.88
C VAL A 22 -1.14 1.17 -3.41
N ILE A 23 -2.45 1.24 -3.17
CA ILE A 23 -2.98 1.22 -1.81
C ILE A 23 -2.86 -0.20 -1.26
N ARG A 24 -2.19 -0.36 -0.12
CA ARG A 24 -1.90 -1.67 0.48
C ARG A 24 -3.00 -2.08 1.46
N GLY A 25 -3.29 -3.38 1.51
CA GLY A 25 -4.30 -3.94 2.42
C GLY A 25 -5.73 -3.78 1.91
N VAL A 26 -5.90 -3.51 0.61
CA VAL A 26 -7.19 -3.35 -0.07
C VAL A 26 -7.20 -4.20 -1.34
N LEU A 27 -8.36 -4.80 -1.66
CA LEU A 27 -8.52 -5.80 -2.72
C LEU A 27 -7.48 -6.93 -2.60
N ASP A 28 -6.83 -7.30 -3.69
CA ASP A 28 -5.90 -8.44 -3.73
C ASP A 28 -4.52 -8.10 -3.13
N THR A 29 -4.31 -6.88 -2.66
CA THR A 29 -3.02 -6.46 -2.09
C THR A 29 -2.95 -6.70 -0.59
N SER A 30 -1.94 -7.45 -0.16
CA SER A 30 -1.66 -7.65 1.26
C SER A 30 -0.99 -6.43 1.89
N GLY A 31 -1.36 -6.19 3.17
CA GLY A 31 -0.68 -5.21 4.02
C GLY A 31 0.72 -5.66 4.41
N VAL A 32 1.51 -4.72 4.91
CA VAL A 32 2.89 -4.99 5.36
C VAL A 32 2.86 -5.61 6.76
N ALA A 33 3.51 -6.77 6.93
CA ALA A 33 3.64 -7.44 8.22
C ALA A 33 4.50 -6.62 9.20
N ASP A 34 4.22 -6.75 10.50
CA ASP A 34 5.02 -6.18 11.61
C ASP A 34 5.24 -4.66 11.58
N ARG A 35 4.47 -3.93 10.76
CA ARG A 35 4.57 -2.48 10.67
C ARG A 35 3.92 -1.82 11.89
N LYS A 36 4.76 -1.34 12.82
CA LYS A 36 4.32 -0.69 14.06
C LYS A 36 3.88 0.78 13.88
N THR A 37 4.46 1.50 12.92
CA THR A 37 4.20 2.93 12.67
C THR A 37 3.68 3.21 11.26
N SER A 38 2.86 4.25 11.09
CA SER A 38 2.20 4.61 9.82
C SER A 38 1.40 3.45 9.20
N ARG A 39 0.85 2.58 10.06
CA ARG A 39 0.18 1.33 9.71
C ARG A 39 -0.99 1.49 8.73
N SER A 40 -1.70 2.62 8.81
CA SER A 40 -2.82 2.96 7.93
C SER A 40 -2.42 3.08 6.46
N ARG A 41 -1.21 3.59 6.15
CA ARG A 41 -0.72 3.72 4.76
C ARG A 41 -0.32 2.38 4.14
N TYR A 42 0.08 1.43 4.97
CA TYR A 42 0.64 0.14 4.54
C TYR A 42 -0.30 -1.03 4.77
N GLY A 43 -1.57 -0.79 5.12
CA GLY A 43 -2.56 -1.85 5.32
C GLY A 43 -2.29 -2.74 6.53
N ALA A 44 -1.52 -2.26 7.52
CA ALA A 44 -1.19 -3.04 8.72
C ALA A 44 -2.24 -2.80 9.81
N LYS A 45 -2.83 -3.89 10.33
CA LYS A 45 -3.82 -3.84 11.41
C LYS A 45 -3.16 -3.51 12.75
N ASN A 46 -3.97 -3.05 13.71
CA ASN A 46 -3.46 -2.91 15.07
C ASN A 46 -3.15 -4.32 15.60
N PRO A 47 -1.93 -4.61 16.08
CA PRO A 47 -1.72 -5.82 16.84
C PRO A 47 -2.67 -5.81 18.04
N LYS A 48 -3.33 -6.94 18.30
CA LYS A 48 -4.07 -7.11 19.54
C LYS A 48 -3.04 -7.15 20.66
N SER A 49 -3.24 -6.29 21.67
CA SER A 49 -2.48 -6.29 22.92
C SER A 49 -2.64 -7.62 23.66
#